data_AF-A0A0Q5HV03-F1
#
_entry.id   AF-A0A0Q5HV03-F1
#
_cell.length_a   1.000
_cell.length_b   1.000
_cell.length_c   1.000
_cell.angle_alpha   90.00
_cell.angle_beta   90.00
_cell.angle_gamma   90.00
#
_symmetry.space_group_name_H-M   'P 1'
#
loop_
_entity.id
_entity.type
_entity.pdbx_description
1 polymer ?
#
loop_
_entity_poly.entity_id
_entity_poly.type
_entity_poly.pdbx_seq_one_letter_code
_entity_poly.pdbx_strand_id
1 'polypeptide(L)'
;MFDILVYLYETYYRPEACPEPAALARKLSAVGFDDFEICEAIDWLTGLNEMAAEEQADVIASTGTRYYVDEEYNELGSAAIGFIQFLESAKLLTPLQREIVIERALAVDESPVTLSKLKIIVLMMMWSQNKEPDALIFDDLFGSDDEQIPRQLH
;
A
#
# COMPACT_ATOMS: atom_id res chain seq x y z
N MET A 1 2.15 -5.84 -12.25
CA MET A 1 2.39 -6.06 -10.79
C MET A 1 1.13 -5.94 -9.91
N PHE A 2 0.40 -4.82 -9.93
CA PHE A 2 -0.68 -4.56 -8.95
C PHE A 2 -1.83 -5.58 -8.96
N ASP A 3 -2.18 -6.12 -10.13
CA ASP A 3 -3.20 -7.18 -10.23
C ASP A 3 -2.78 -8.44 -9.47
N ILE A 4 -1.47 -8.73 -9.41
CA ILE A 4 -0.92 -9.81 -8.59
C ILE A 4 -1.09 -9.48 -7.11
N LEU A 5 -0.79 -8.25 -6.67
CA LEU A 5 -0.97 -7.85 -5.27
C LEU A 5 -2.43 -8.01 -4.82
N VAL A 6 -3.40 -7.59 -5.65
CA VAL A 6 -4.83 -7.79 -5.41
C VAL A 6 -5.16 -9.28 -5.36
N TYR A 7 -4.70 -10.06 -6.35
CA TYR A 7 -4.89 -11.50 -6.38
C TYR A 7 -4.35 -12.19 -5.11
N LEU A 8 -3.20 -11.76 -4.61
CA LEU A 8 -2.60 -12.32 -3.40
C LEU A 8 -3.44 -12.01 -2.17
N TYR A 9 -3.90 -10.77 -2.03
CA TYR A 9 -4.81 -10.38 -0.95
C TYR A 9 -6.10 -11.23 -0.95
N GLU A 10 -6.70 -11.43 -2.13
CA GLU A 10 -7.92 -12.24 -2.27
C GLU A 10 -7.68 -13.74 -2.04
N THR A 11 -6.51 -14.23 -2.47
CA THR A 11 -6.17 -15.66 -2.41
C THR A 11 -5.65 -16.08 -1.05
N TYR A 12 -4.95 -15.19 -0.36
CA TYR A 12 -4.24 -15.44 0.89
C TYR A 12 -4.74 -14.49 1.96
N TYR A 13 -5.61 -14.98 2.83
CA TYR A 13 -6.16 -14.19 3.95
C TYR A 13 -5.09 -13.66 4.91
N ARG A 14 -3.92 -14.32 4.98
CA ARG A 14 -2.79 -13.90 5.80
C ARG A 14 -1.46 -14.05 5.07
N PRO A 15 -0.44 -13.23 5.40
CA PRO A 15 0.88 -13.33 4.80
C PRO A 15 1.55 -14.69 5.06
N GLU A 16 1.31 -15.36 6.19
CA GLU A 16 1.93 -16.66 6.48
C GLU A 16 1.37 -17.80 5.61
N ALA A 17 0.20 -17.59 4.99
CA ALA A 17 -0.36 -18.53 4.04
C ALA A 17 0.29 -18.42 2.65
N CYS A 18 1.05 -17.35 2.42
CA CYS A 18 1.76 -17.13 1.17
C CYS A 18 2.93 -18.13 1.04
N PRO A 19 3.03 -18.87 -0.07
CA PRO A 19 4.12 -19.82 -0.27
C PRO A 19 5.45 -19.09 -0.52
N GLU A 20 6.55 -19.83 -0.35
CA GLU A 20 7.90 -19.37 -0.69
C GLU A 20 7.98 -18.78 -2.11
N PRO A 21 8.83 -17.76 -2.37
CA PRO A 21 8.85 -17.01 -3.63
C PRO A 21 8.87 -17.89 -4.91
N ALA A 22 9.69 -18.94 -4.93
CA ALA A 22 9.78 -19.86 -6.08
C ALA A 22 8.52 -20.71 -6.30
N ALA A 23 7.78 -21.03 -5.23
CA ALA A 23 6.49 -21.71 -5.34
C ALA A 23 5.39 -20.73 -5.71
N LEU A 24 5.44 -19.50 -5.21
CA LEU A 24 4.52 -18.43 -5.57
C LEU A 24 4.59 -18.10 -7.06
N ALA A 25 5.79 -17.87 -7.60
CA ALA A 25 6.01 -17.58 -9.01
C ALA A 25 5.38 -18.65 -9.91
N ARG A 26 5.65 -19.93 -9.64
CA ARG A 26 5.05 -21.05 -10.40
C ARG A 26 3.53 -21.07 -10.35
N LYS A 27 2.94 -20.72 -9.21
CA LYS A 27 1.48 -20.62 -9.07
C LYS A 27 0.93 -19.46 -9.89
N LEU A 28 1.56 -18.29 -9.83
CA LEU A 28 1.12 -17.10 -10.57
C LEU A 28 1.24 -17.32 -12.09
N SER A 29 2.33 -17.93 -12.58
CA SER A 29 2.45 -18.30 -13.99
C SER A 29 1.37 -19.30 -14.42
N ALA A 30 0.99 -20.24 -13.54
CA ALA A 30 -0.10 -21.19 -13.82
C ALA A 30 -1.49 -20.55 -13.84
N VAL A 31 -1.67 -19.42 -13.15
CA VAL A 31 -2.88 -18.58 -13.20
C VAL A 31 -2.91 -17.74 -14.48
N GLY A 32 -1.74 -17.47 -15.08
CA GLY A 32 -1.60 -16.77 -16.35
C GLY A 32 -1.06 -15.34 -16.23
N PHE A 33 -0.48 -14.98 -15.08
CA PHE A 33 0.25 -13.72 -14.95
C PHE A 33 1.54 -13.72 -15.75
N ASP A 34 1.96 -12.54 -16.22
CA ASP A 34 3.20 -12.36 -16.97
C ASP A 34 4.43 -12.51 -16.06
N ASP A 35 5.49 -13.16 -16.57
CA ASP A 35 6.69 -13.45 -15.78
C ASP A 35 7.40 -12.17 -15.29
N PHE A 36 7.36 -11.08 -16.07
CA PHE A 36 7.92 -9.79 -15.63
C PHE A 36 7.12 -9.22 -14.47
N GLU A 37 5.79 -9.20 -14.58
CA GLU A 37 4.92 -8.71 -13.50
C GLU A 37 5.04 -9.55 -12.23
N ILE A 38 5.25 -10.87 -12.37
CA ILE A 38 5.49 -11.79 -11.26
C ILE A 38 6.79 -11.44 -10.55
N CYS A 39 7.88 -11.24 -11.28
CA CYS A 39 9.16 -10.83 -10.71
C CYS A 39 9.02 -9.50 -9.96
N GLU A 40 8.44 -8.48 -10.59
CA GLU A 40 8.21 -7.18 -9.95
C GLU A 40 7.39 -7.31 -8.66
N ALA A 41 6.30 -8.08 -8.67
CA ALA A 41 5.46 -8.27 -7.49
C ALA A 41 6.21 -8.96 -6.34
N ILE A 42 6.99 -9.99 -6.65
CA ILE A 42 7.77 -10.72 -5.64
C ILE A 42 8.86 -9.83 -5.05
N ASP A 43 9.57 -9.06 -5.88
CA ASP A 43 10.61 -8.16 -5.42
C ASP A 43 10.02 -7.04 -4.54
N TRP A 44 8.90 -6.46 -4.98
CA TRP A 44 8.17 -5.45 -4.22
C TRP A 44 7.67 -5.97 -2.86
N LEU A 45 7.12 -7.19 -2.82
CA LEU A 45 6.66 -7.85 -1.59
C LEU A 45 7.82 -8.16 -0.64
N THR A 46 8.96 -8.58 -1.19
CA THR A 46 10.17 -8.87 -0.40
C THR A 46 10.59 -7.61 0.36
N GLY A 47 10.69 -6.49 -0.36
CA GLY A 47 10.99 -5.21 0.29
C GLY A 47 9.96 -4.85 1.36
N LEU A 48 8.66 -4.98 1.07
CA LEU A 48 7.61 -4.65 2.06
C LEU A 48 7.79 -5.44 3.36
N ASN A 49 8.07 -6.74 3.25
CA ASN A 49 8.26 -7.62 4.41
C ASN A 49 9.52 -7.27 5.21
N GLU A 50 10.59 -6.86 4.55
CA GLU A 50 11.82 -6.41 5.23
C GLU A 50 11.54 -5.18 6.11
N MET A 51 10.81 -4.19 5.60
CA MET A 51 10.45 -3.01 6.38
C MET A 51 9.46 -3.30 7.51
N ALA A 52 8.49 -4.18 7.27
CA ALA A 52 7.51 -4.57 8.29
C ALA A 52 8.16 -5.33 9.47
N ALA A 53 9.26 -6.05 9.23
CA ALA A 53 10.03 -6.70 10.28
C ALA A 53 10.80 -5.69 11.15
N GLU A 54 11.26 -4.58 10.57
CA GLU A 54 12.00 -3.52 11.27
C GLU A 54 11.12 -2.68 12.21
N GLU A 55 9.80 -2.60 11.97
CA GLU A 55 8.87 -1.84 12.84
C GLU A 55 8.85 -2.29 14.31
N GLN A 56 9.29 -3.52 14.59
CA GLN A 56 9.30 -4.08 15.94
C GLN A 56 10.44 -3.54 16.81
N ALA A 57 11.43 -2.88 16.20
CA ALA A 57 12.56 -2.28 16.89
C ALA A 57 12.40 -0.76 17.01
N ASP A 58 12.06 -0.31 18.22
CA ASP A 58 12.19 1.08 18.70
C ASP A 58 11.15 2.09 18.15
N VAL A 59 9.92 2.01 18.65
CA VAL A 59 8.90 3.05 18.42
C VAL A 59 9.16 4.26 19.33
N ILE A 60 10.05 5.14 18.89
CA ILE A 60 9.95 6.54 19.31
C ILE A 60 8.76 7.10 18.55
N ALA A 61 7.64 7.31 19.23
CA ALA A 61 6.49 8.00 18.67
C ALA A 61 6.92 9.40 18.20
N SER A 62 7.12 9.56 16.89
CA SER A 62 7.45 10.85 16.31
C SER A 62 6.24 11.78 16.47
N THR A 63 6.42 12.84 17.25
CA THR A 63 5.41 13.89 17.45
C THR A 63 5.61 15.07 16.48
N GLY A 64 6.60 14.98 15.59
CA GLY A 64 6.93 16.01 14.62
C GLY A 64 6.00 16.01 13.42
N THR A 65 5.84 17.17 12.79
CA THR A 65 5.14 17.32 11.51
C THR A 65 6.06 16.87 10.37
N ARG A 66 5.62 15.94 9.53
CA ARG A 66 6.32 15.57 8.30
C ARG A 66 6.07 16.61 7.20
N TYR A 67 7.12 16.97 6.49
CA TYR A 67 7.07 17.77 5.26
C TYR A 67 7.50 16.91 4.09
N TYR A 68 6.78 17.01 2.98
CA TYR A 68 7.11 16.32 1.72
C TYR A 68 8.07 17.19 0.91
N VAL A 69 9.11 16.58 0.35
CA VAL A 69 10.06 17.27 -0.54
C VAL A 69 9.56 17.27 -1.98
N ASP A 70 10.12 18.13 -2.83
CA ASP A 70 9.70 18.26 -4.24
C ASP A 70 9.76 16.91 -5.00
N GLU A 71 10.75 16.07 -4.69
CA GLU A 71 10.88 14.73 -5.26
C GLU A 71 9.67 13.84 -4.90
N GLU A 72 9.27 13.79 -3.63
CA GLU A 72 8.08 13.04 -3.20
C GLU A 72 6.80 13.59 -3.85
N TYR A 73 6.71 14.91 -4.06
CA TYR A 73 5.58 15.51 -4.79
C TYR A 73 5.51 15.08 -6.25
N ASN A 74 6.66 14.95 -6.92
CA ASN A 74 6.71 14.51 -8.31
C ASN A 74 6.35 13.03 -8.43
N GLU A 75 6.90 12.19 -7.56
CA GLU A 75 6.71 10.73 -7.61
C GLU A 75 5.33 10.28 -7.11
N LEU A 76 4.80 10.91 -6.06
CA LEU A 76 3.49 10.52 -5.49
C LEU A 76 2.34 11.32 -6.10
N GLY A 77 2.57 12.59 -6.42
CA GLY A 77 1.50 13.51 -6.78
C GLY A 77 0.63 13.95 -5.59
N SER A 78 -0.14 15.01 -5.79
CA SER A 78 -0.93 15.65 -4.73
C SER A 78 -2.06 14.79 -4.19
N ALA A 79 -2.69 13.96 -5.03
CA ALA A 79 -3.78 13.08 -4.63
C ALA A 79 -3.31 11.98 -3.67
N ALA A 80 -2.18 11.32 -3.99
CA ALA A 80 -1.57 10.30 -3.15
C ALA A 80 -1.13 10.89 -1.80
N ILE A 81 -0.42 12.03 -1.83
CA ILE A 81 0.03 12.72 -0.60
C ILE A 81 -1.16 13.11 0.28
N GLY A 82 -2.21 13.69 -0.32
CA GLY A 82 -3.43 14.06 0.41
C GLY A 82 -4.09 12.85 1.08
N PHE A 83 -4.12 11.70 0.40
CA PHE A 83 -4.67 10.47 0.95
C PHE A 83 -3.83 9.92 2.11
N ILE A 84 -2.50 9.91 1.99
CA ILE A 84 -1.59 9.50 3.07
C ILE A 84 -1.79 10.38 4.31
N GLN A 85 -1.84 11.71 4.11
CA GLN A 85 -2.08 12.66 5.20
C GLN A 85 -3.45 12.46 5.86
N PHE A 86 -4.49 12.18 5.05
CA PHE A 86 -5.82 11.85 5.55
C PHE A 86 -5.76 10.62 6.47
N LEU A 87 -5.17 9.51 6.01
CA LEU A 87 -5.06 8.28 6.79
C LEU A 87 -4.28 8.48 8.10
N GLU A 88 -3.18 9.24 8.09
CA GLU A 88 -2.43 9.59 9.30
C GLU A 88 -3.28 10.44 10.26
N SER A 89 -4.01 11.44 9.75
CA SER A 89 -4.86 12.32 10.56
C SER A 89 -6.03 11.58 11.22
N ALA A 90 -6.56 10.57 10.52
CA ALA A 90 -7.58 9.66 11.01
C ALA A 90 -7.02 8.57 11.96
N LYS A 91 -5.69 8.54 12.18
CA LYS A 91 -4.96 7.55 12.98
C LYS A 91 -5.05 6.12 12.43
N LEU A 92 -5.33 6.00 11.13
CA LEU A 92 -5.36 4.73 10.40
C LEU A 92 -3.93 4.28 10.03
N LEU A 93 -3.02 5.23 9.85
CA LEU A 93 -1.58 4.99 9.74
C LEU A 93 -0.84 5.62 10.92
N THR A 94 0.14 4.89 11.45
CA THR A 94 1.17 5.47 12.32
C THR A 94 2.20 6.24 11.49
N PRO A 95 3.00 7.15 12.10
CA PRO A 95 4.09 7.81 11.39
C PRO A 95 5.07 6.85 10.73
N LEU A 96 5.27 5.66 11.30
CA LEU A 96 6.15 4.64 10.75
C LEU A 96 5.51 3.93 9.55
N GLN A 97 4.24 3.53 9.67
CA GLN A 97 3.51 2.93 8.55
C GLN A 97 3.40 3.90 7.36
N ARG A 98 3.28 5.21 7.63
CA ARG A 98 3.35 6.25 6.60
C ARG A 98 4.68 6.17 5.82
N GLU A 99 5.82 6.03 6.51
CA GLU A 99 7.12 5.89 5.83
C GLU A 99 7.17 4.64 4.95
N ILE A 100 6.63 3.51 5.44
CA ILE A 100 6.57 2.28 4.65
C ILE A 100 5.74 2.49 3.38
N VAL A 101 4.57 3.13 3.49
CA VAL A 101 3.71 3.42 2.34
C VAL A 101 4.42 4.33 1.33
N ILE A 102 5.10 5.38 1.80
CA ILE A 102 5.86 6.30 0.93
C ILE A 102 6.98 5.54 0.22
N GLU A 103 7.83 4.84 0.97
CA GLU A 103 8.96 4.08 0.44
C GLU A 103 8.49 3.03 -0.59
N ARG A 104 7.39 2.35 -0.32
CA ARG A 104 6.82 1.35 -1.26
C ARG A 104 6.14 1.97 -2.47
N ALA A 105 5.64 3.18 -2.37
CA ALA A 105 5.15 3.93 -3.53
C ALA A 105 6.31 4.44 -4.40
N LEU A 106 7.41 4.89 -3.80
CA LEU A 106 8.63 5.29 -4.53
C LEU A 106 9.34 4.11 -5.21
N ALA A 107 9.11 2.88 -4.74
CA ALA A 107 9.63 1.67 -5.37
C ALA A 107 8.83 1.22 -6.61
N VAL A 108 7.76 1.93 -6.98
CA VAL A 108 6.96 1.64 -8.18
C VAL A 108 7.53 2.43 -9.35
N ASP A 109 7.69 1.79 -10.51
CA ASP A 109 8.11 2.45 -11.76
C ASP A 109 6.94 3.23 -12.41
N GLU A 110 6.36 4.17 -11.65
CA GLU A 110 5.28 5.05 -12.11
C GLU A 110 5.30 6.37 -11.36
N SER A 111 5.39 7.47 -12.11
CA SER A 111 5.47 8.83 -11.58
C SER A 111 4.52 9.75 -12.36
N PRO A 112 3.48 10.34 -11.72
CA PRO A 112 3.08 10.14 -10.33
C PRO A 112 2.30 8.83 -10.11
N VAL A 113 2.45 8.20 -8.94
CA VAL A 113 1.66 7.04 -8.52
C VAL A 113 0.17 7.39 -8.46
N THR A 114 -0.68 6.61 -9.13
CA THR A 114 -2.13 6.82 -9.09
C THR A 114 -2.71 6.52 -7.70
N LEU A 115 -3.77 7.24 -7.32
CA LEU A 115 -4.44 7.04 -6.03
C LEU A 115 -4.93 5.59 -5.85
N SER A 116 -5.47 4.97 -6.91
CA SER A 116 -5.92 3.57 -6.89
C SER A 116 -4.78 2.60 -6.56
N LYS A 117 -3.60 2.83 -7.12
CA LYS A 117 -2.41 2.01 -6.81
C LYS A 117 -1.90 2.27 -5.39
N LEU A 118 -1.90 3.52 -4.94
CA LEU A 118 -1.56 3.83 -3.54
C LEU A 118 -2.50 3.11 -2.55
N LYS A 119 -3.80 3.05 -2.84
CA LYS A 119 -4.78 2.31 -2.02
C LYS A 119 -4.40 0.82 -1.92
N ILE A 120 -3.91 0.20 -3.00
CA ILE A 120 -3.39 -1.17 -2.98
C ILE A 120 -2.11 -1.27 -2.14
N ILE A 121 -1.19 -0.29 -2.23
CA ILE A 121 0.03 -0.27 -1.40
C ILE A 121 -0.32 -0.23 0.10
N VAL A 122 -1.26 0.63 0.49
CA VAL A 122 -1.74 0.72 1.87
C VAL A 122 -2.37 -0.60 2.31
N LEU A 123 -3.22 -1.20 1.48
CA LEU A 123 -3.83 -2.50 1.74
C LEU A 123 -2.78 -3.58 1.99
N MET A 124 -1.77 -3.67 1.10
CA MET A 124 -0.71 -4.68 1.21
C MET A 124 0.17 -4.46 2.45
N MET A 125 0.45 -3.21 2.82
CA MET A 125 1.17 -2.91 4.06
C MET A 125 0.39 -3.39 5.28
N MET A 126 -0.92 -3.10 5.36
CA MET A 126 -1.76 -3.60 6.45
C MET A 126 -1.81 -5.13 6.48
N TRP A 127 -1.95 -5.75 5.30
CA TRP A 127 -1.96 -7.20 5.13
C TRP A 127 -0.65 -7.84 5.63
N SER A 128 0.53 -7.28 5.31
CA SER A 128 1.82 -7.78 5.80
C SER A 128 1.97 -7.72 7.32
N GLN A 129 1.21 -6.85 7.99
CA GLN A 129 1.22 -6.69 9.45
C GLN A 129 0.10 -7.50 10.15
N ASN A 130 -0.62 -8.36 9.43
CA ASN A 130 -1.81 -9.05 9.92
C ASN A 130 -2.88 -8.11 10.51
N LYS A 131 -2.94 -6.87 10.03
CA LYS A 131 -3.97 -5.91 10.42
C LYS A 131 -5.11 -5.99 9.40
N GLU A 132 -6.30 -6.32 9.88
CA GLU A 132 -7.50 -6.19 9.06
C GLU A 132 -7.86 -4.70 8.98
N PRO A 133 -8.12 -4.16 7.77
CA PRO A 133 -8.73 -2.85 7.68
C PRO A 133 -10.08 -2.91 8.40
N ASP A 134 -10.37 -1.95 9.28
CA ASP A 134 -11.70 -1.88 9.88
C ASP A 134 -12.71 -1.37 8.82
N ALA A 135 -14.00 -1.43 9.15
CA ALA A 135 -15.05 -1.02 8.21
C ALA A 135 -14.93 0.44 7.74
N LEU A 136 -14.32 1.33 8.53
CA LEU A 136 -14.11 2.73 8.14
C LEU A 136 -12.94 2.85 7.16
N ILE A 137 -11.84 2.14 7.44
CA ILE A 137 -10.69 2.05 6.52
C ILE A 137 -11.11 1.41 5.20
N PHE A 138 -11.97 0.39 5.23
CA PHE A 138 -12.49 -0.24 4.01
C PHE A 138 -13.30 0.75 3.17
N ASP A 139 -14.14 1.59 3.79
CA ASP A 139 -14.89 2.62 3.05
C ASP A 139 -13.95 3.72 2.51
N ASP A 140 -12.87 4.07 3.21
CA ASP A 140 -11.92 5.05 2.69
C ASP A 140 -10.98 4.48 1.60
N LEU A 141 -10.61 3.19 1.69
CA LEU A 141 -9.79 2.49 0.70
C LEU A 141 -10.59 2.08 -0.54
N PHE A 142 -11.83 1.63 -0.36
CA PHE A 142 -12.64 1.00 -1.41
C PHE A 142 -14.00 1.66 -1.63
N GLY A 143 -14.42 2.59 -0.76
CA GLY A 143 -15.58 3.42 -0.98
C GLY A 143 -15.38 4.25 -2.23
N SER A 144 -16.42 4.26 -3.04
CA SER A 144 -16.45 4.78 -4.39
C SER A 144 -15.90 6.19 -4.50
N ASP A 145 -14.96 6.39 -5.43
CA ASP A 145 -14.54 7.72 -5.92
C ASP A 145 -15.73 8.51 -6.56
N ASP A 146 -16.96 7.99 -6.53
CA ASP A 146 -18.18 8.54 -7.17
C ASP A 146 -19.09 9.40 -6.26
N GLU A 147 -18.78 9.62 -4.99
CA GLU A 147 -19.56 10.55 -4.14
C GLU A 147 -18.85 11.89 -3.86
N GLN A 148 -18.17 12.44 -4.87
CA GLN A 148 -18.08 13.90 -5.02
C GLN A 148 -19.22 14.40 -5.91
N ILE A 149 -20.47 14.03 -5.61
CA ILE A 149 -21.59 14.91 -5.97
C ILE A 149 -21.44 16.12 -5.04
N PRO A 150 -21.14 17.34 -5.56
CA PRO A 150 -21.09 18.49 -4.70
C PRO A 150 -22.47 18.61 -4.06
N ARG A 151 -22.54 18.44 -2.73
CA ARG A 151 -23.73 18.82 -1.98
C ARG A 151 -23.91 20.32 -2.22
N GLN A 152 -24.76 20.65 -3.19
CA GLN A 152 -25.22 22.00 -3.42
C GLN A 152 -25.93 22.39 -2.13
N LEU A 153 -25.26 23.24 -1.35
CA LEU A 153 -25.84 23.92 -0.20
C LEU A 153 -27.02 24.75 -0.73
N HIS A 154 -28.22 24.37 -0.32
CA HIS A 154 -29.41 25.21 -0.32
C HIS A 154 -29.60 25.81 1.07
#